data_AF-A0A256BR08-F1
#
_entry.id   AF-A0A256BR08-F1
#
_cell.length_a   1.000
_cell.length_b   1.000
_cell.length_c   1.000
_cell.angle_alpha   90.00
_cell.angle_beta   90.00
_cell.angle_gamma   90.00
#
_symmetry.space_group_name_H-M   'P 1'
#
loop_
_entity.id
_entity.type
_entity.pdbx_description
1 polymer ?
#
loop_
_entity_poly.entity_id
_entity_poly.type
_entity_poly.pdbx_seq_one_letter_code
_entity_poly.pdbx_strand_id
1 'polypeptide(L)' 'MRFTLNSKGVQALLKSAEMESIVREKANEAVKRLPSGYEADTHVGKTRVNASVRTKTYAAVKDNSKNNSLLKAVR' A
#
# COMPACT_ATOMS: atom_id res chain seq x y z
N MET A 1 -11.34 14.03 32.07
CA MET A 1 -12.38 13.88 31.02
C MET A 1 -11.88 12.84 30.02
N ARG A 2 -12.63 11.76 29.77
CA ARG A 2 -12.21 10.64 28.90
C ARG A 2 -12.97 10.73 27.58
N PHE A 3 -12.25 10.89 26.48
CA PHE A 3 -12.81 10.86 25.13
C PHE A 3 -12.72 9.44 24.57
N THR A 4 -13.84 8.91 24.07
CA THR A 4 -13.91 7.57 23.45
C THR A 4 -14.26 7.71 21.98
N LEU A 5 -13.41 7.18 21.11
CA LEU A 5 -13.63 7.18 19.67
C LEU A 5 -14.77 6.23 19.29
N ASN A 6 -15.60 6.66 18.33
CA ASN A 6 -16.57 5.79 17.69
C ASN A 6 -15.85 4.83 16.74
N SER A 7 -15.50 3.64 17.22
CA SER A 7 -14.77 2.63 16.45
C SER A 7 -15.44 2.27 15.12
N LYS A 8 -16.79 2.23 15.08
CA LYS A 8 -17.53 1.94 13.83
C LYS A 8 -17.37 3.07 12.81
N GLY A 9 -17.49 4.32 13.27
CA GLY A 9 -17.31 5.49 12.41
C GLY A 9 -15.87 5.60 11.87
N VAL A 10 -14.88 5.35 12.72
CA VAL A 10 -13.47 5.32 12.29
C VAL A 10 -13.23 4.22 11.27
N GLN A 11 -13.79 3.02 11.49
CA GLN A 11 -13.64 1.91 10.54
C GLN A 11 -14.33 2.20 9.19
N ALA A 12 -15.47 2.88 9.19
CA ALA A 12 -16.14 3.31 7.95
C ALA A 12 -15.28 4.31 7.18
N LEU A 13 -14.70 5.30 7.88
CA LEU A 13 -13.75 6.25 7.29
C LEU A 13 -12.52 5.55 6.69
N LEU A 14 -11.93 4.59 7.42
CA LEU A 14 -10.77 3.83 6.95
C LEU A 14 -11.05 2.89 5.78
N LYS A 15 -12.32 2.67 5.43
CA LYS A 15 -12.78 1.88 4.27
C LYS A 15 -13.36 2.75 3.16
N SER A 16 -13.35 4.07 3.32
CA SER A 16 -13.88 5.00 2.33
C SER A 16 -13.08 4.97 1.03
N ALA A 17 -13.75 5.32 -0.08
CA ALA A 17 -13.11 5.44 -1.39
C ALA A 17 -12.01 6.51 -1.41
N GLU A 18 -12.16 7.56 -0.60
CA GLU A 18 -11.15 8.61 -0.42
C GLU A 18 -9.87 8.02 0.18
N MET A 19 -10.00 7.23 1.24
CA MET A 19 -8.86 6.54 1.86
C MET A 19 -8.22 5.54 0.91
N GLU A 20 -9.03 4.85 0.11
CA GLU A 20 -8.53 3.97 -0.95
C GLU A 20 -7.70 4.72 -2.00
N SER A 21 -8.15 5.89 -2.44
CA SER A 21 -7.42 6.73 -3.38
C SER A 21 -6.06 7.17 -2.82
N ILE A 22 -6.02 7.63 -1.57
CA ILE A 22 -4.78 8.06 -0.91
C ILE A 22 -3.78 6.91 -0.82
N VAL A 23 -4.25 5.74 -0.37
CA VAL A 23 -3.40 4.56 -0.19
C VAL A 23 -2.92 4.00 -1.54
N ARG A 24 -3.76 4.08 -2.58
CA ARG A 24 -3.39 3.76 -3.97
C ARG A 24 -2.30 4.69 -4.49
N GLU A 25 -2.45 5.99 -4.28
CA GLU A 25 -1.48 6.99 -4.72
C GLU A 25 -0.11 6.73 -4.10
N LYS A 26 -0.06 6.46 -2.80
CA LYS A 26 1.18 6.11 -2.08
C LYS A 26 1.84 4.85 -2.64
N ALA A 27 1.05 3.82 -2.97
CA ALA A 27 1.59 2.61 -3.58
C ALA A 27 2.12 2.85 -5.00
N ASN A 28 1.44 3.69 -5.79
CA ASN A 28 1.89 4.08 -7.12
C ASN A 28 3.17 4.92 -7.06
N GLU A 29 3.30 5.81 -6.08
CA GLU A 29 4.55 6.54 -5.81
C GLU A 29 5.71 5.59 -5.51
N ALA A 30 5.47 4.54 -4.70
CA ALA A 30 6.47 3.52 -4.44
C ALA A 30 6.86 2.75 -5.71
N VAL A 31 5.90 2.38 -6.56
CA VAL A 31 6.18 1.72 -7.86
C VAL A 31 6.98 2.62 -8.80
N LYS A 32 6.73 3.93 -8.83
CA LYS A 32 7.50 4.88 -9.66
C LYS A 32 8.98 4.94 -9.29
N ARG A 33 9.34 4.64 -8.03
CA ARG A 33 10.74 4.58 -7.56
C ARG A 33 11.44 3.27 -7.94
N LEU A 34 10.66 2.25 -8.31
CA LEU A 34 11.14 0.92 -8.63
C LEU A 34 11.38 0.78 -10.15
N PRO A 35 12.31 -0.09 -10.57
CA PRO A 35 12.50 -0.39 -11.98
C PRO A 35 11.29 -1.14 -12.57
N SER A 36 11.30 -1.43 -13.87
CA SER A 36 10.18 -2.13 -14.53
C SER A 36 9.90 -3.51 -13.93
N GLY A 37 8.62 -3.89 -13.83
CA GLY A 37 8.21 -5.24 -13.42
C GLY A 37 7.68 -5.34 -12.00
N TYR A 38 7.39 -4.21 -11.35
CA TYR A 38 6.65 -4.14 -10.09
C TYR A 38 5.23 -3.65 -10.35
N GLU A 39 4.28 -4.13 -9.55
CA GLU A 39 2.87 -3.74 -9.62
C GLU A 39 2.35 -3.39 -8.22
N ALA A 40 1.44 -2.41 -8.17
CA ALA A 40 0.71 -2.05 -6.96
C ALA A 40 -0.72 -2.55 -7.07
N ASP A 41 -1.25 -3.07 -5.96
CA ASP A 41 -2.64 -3.48 -5.83
C ASP A 41 -3.23 -2.96 -4.52
N THR A 42 -4.54 -2.72 -4.51
CA THR A 42 -5.29 -2.16 -3.38
C THR A 42 -6.43 -3.07 -3.02
N HIS A 43 -6.60 -3.35 -1.74
CA HIS A 43 -7.67 -4.20 -1.25
C HIS A 43 -8.27 -3.67 0.06
N VAL A 44 -9.60 -3.69 0.14
CA VAL A 44 -10.34 -3.33 1.35
C VAL A 44 -10.40 -4.54 2.29
N GLY A 45 -9.57 -4.51 3.34
CA GLY A 45 -9.55 -5.55 4.35
C GLY A 45 -10.68 -5.42 5.38
N LYS A 46 -10.63 -6.29 6.40
CA LYS A 46 -11.65 -6.34 7.46
C LYS A 46 -11.83 -5.00 8.19
N THR A 47 -10.77 -4.22 8.38
CA THR A 47 -10.78 -2.99 9.18
C THR A 47 -10.39 -1.72 8.42
N ARG A 48 -9.68 -1.83 7.30
CA ARG A 48 -9.12 -0.69 6.56
C ARG A 48 -8.77 -1.08 5.14
N VAL A 49 -8.58 -0.09 4.28
CA VAL A 49 -7.93 -0.29 2.97
C VAL A 49 -6.43 -0.51 3.16
N ASN A 50 -5.87 -1.46 2.42
CA ASN A 50 -4.43 -1.70 2.35
C ASN A 50 -3.99 -1.64 0.88
N ALA A 51 -2.81 -1.09 0.62
CA ALA A 51 -2.12 -1.29 -0.65
C ALA A 51 -0.90 -2.20 -0.46
N SER A 52 -0.60 -2.96 -1.50
CA SER A 52 0.57 -3.84 -1.57
C SER A 52 1.33 -3.57 -2.86
N VAL A 53 2.66 -3.57 -2.79
CA VAL A 53 3.52 -3.55 -3.98
C VAL A 53 4.21 -4.91 -4.10
N ARG A 54 4.17 -5.51 -5.29
CA ARG A 54 4.68 -6.86 -5.56
C ARG A 54 5.52 -6.90 -6.82
N THR A 55 6.36 -7.92 -6.93
CA THR A 55 7.14 -8.22 -8.13
C THR A 55 6.29 -9.05 -9.10
N LYS A 56 6.15 -8.58 -10.34
CA LYS A 56 5.43 -9.28 -11.41
C LYS A 56 6.36 -10.15 -12.28
N THR A 57 7.62 -9.72 -12.44
CA THR A 57 8.58 -10.39 -13.35
C THR A 57 9.74 -11.03 -12.59
N TYR A 58 10.34 -12.06 -13.18
CA TYR A 58 11.54 -12.69 -12.62
C TYR A 58 12.71 -11.70 -12.46
N ALA A 59 12.85 -10.74 -13.39
CA ALA A 59 13.83 -9.67 -13.29
C ALA A 59 13.61 -8.80 -12.03
N ALA A 60 12.36 -8.45 -11.73
CA ALA A 60 12.01 -7.69 -10.52
C ALA A 60 12.25 -8.51 -9.24
N VAL A 61 11.99 -9.81 -9.25
CA VAL A 61 12.32 -10.71 -8.11
C VAL A 61 13.83 -10.71 -7.85
N LYS A 62 14.64 -10.86 -8.91
CA LYS A 62 16.10 -10.87 -8.81
C LYS A 62 16.65 -9.52 -8.33
N ASP A 63 16.10 -8.42 -8.84
CA ASP A 63 16.44 -7.07 -8.38
C ASP A 63 16.11 -6.87 -6.89
N ASN A 64 14.87 -7.18 -6.49
CA ASN A 64 14.44 -7.04 -5.10
C ASN A 64 15.31 -7.88 -4.16
N SER A 65 15.63 -9.12 -4.52
CA SER A 65 16.47 -10.00 -3.70
C SER A 65 17.90 -9.49 -3.52
N LYS A 66 18.45 -8.75 -4.49
CA LYS A 66 19.82 -8.22 -4.43
C LYS A 66 19.87 -6.87 -3.74
N ASN A 67 18.89 -6.02 -4.02
CA ASN A 67 18.96 -4.60 -3.70
C ASN A 67 18.00 -4.17 -2.58
N ASN A 68 17.11 -5.07 -2.14
CA ASN A 68 16.02 -4.80 -1.20
C ASN A 68 15.13 -3.63 -1.67
N SER A 69 14.86 -3.60 -2.98
CA SER A 69 14.19 -2.50 -3.67
C SER A 69 12.82 -2.18 -3.06
N LEU A 70 11.99 -3.20 -2.76
CA LEU A 70 10.67 -3.00 -2.13
C LEU A 70 10.79 -2.33 -0.75
N LEU A 71 11.72 -2.80 0.09
CA LEU A 71 11.90 -2.25 1.44
C LEU A 71 12.33 -0.78 1.40
N LYS A 72 13.15 -0.40 0.41
CA LYS A 72 13.60 0.98 0.21
C LYS A 72 12.52 1.87 -0.40
N ALA A 73 11.64 1.31 -1.24
CA ALA A 73 10.60 2.07 -1.93
C ALA A 73 9.44 2.52 -1.01
N VAL A 74 9.19 1.79 0.08
CA VAL A 74 8.06 2.02 1.02
C VAL A 74 8.40 3.05 2.13
N ARG A 75 9.57 3.68 2.10
CA ARG A 75 9.93 4.77 3.02
C ARG A 75 9.16 6.07 2.74
#